data_AF-A0A955PQF4-F1
#
_entry.id   AF-A0A955PQF4-F1
#
_cell.length_a   1.000
_cell.length_b   1.000
_cell.length_c   1.000
_cell.angle_alpha   90.00
_cell.angle_beta   90.00
_cell.angle_gamma   90.00
#
_symmetry.space_group_name_H-M   'P 1'
#
loop_
_entity.id
_entity.type
_entity.pdbx_description
1 polymer ?
#
loop_
_entity_poly.entity_id
_entity_poly.type
_entity_poly.pdbx_seq_one_letter_code
_entity_poly.pdbx_strand_id
1 'polypeptide(L)'
;LPSGEVISVIDLPGCYSLVARSPEEQIAHDLLFGRIPSLQIPSVVVCVIDASNLERNLYLATQLLDQGIPLVIALNMMDLAAEKGTQVDPDGLAKTLGCPVIPTVGRKGVGVPQLLDAIQTKLEGNGSADGRMSPFIENLPDLLQEPVGHLARRLEGSVQFETKDRSRSEALWALLSNLHGDDPIHLPPFEIELTQGTIEEFNLKTGEMRKAESHARYSYIGRVIEEAKVTQGDAPHTLTERLDSFLLHPVAGPLILFLVFGFVFQSIYAWAGPLMDGVDALVCIVAGGADAILPESMFKSLIVDGIIAGVGNTIIFLPQILILFLFLGILEDSGYLARAAFMLDRLMSSVGLDGKSFVPLLSSFACAVPGIMATRTIPSRKDRLVTILVAPLMTCSARLPVYILVIGTVFEADRMVWGPLNLGGLVLLSLYLLGILGAIFVAFLLKKTLLKSPKPVLLLELPTYKLPSLKSIALLLWDRGLMFLRRAGTVILALTVVLWVLLTFP
;
A
#
# COMPACT_ATOMS: atom_id res chain seq x y z
N LEU A 1 -21.16 0.60 -23.01
CA LEU A 1 -22.36 1.18 -22.39
C LEU A 1 -23.61 0.41 -22.83
N PRO A 2 -24.75 0.53 -22.15
CA PRO A 2 -26.04 -0.02 -22.61
C PRO A 2 -26.38 0.34 -24.07
N SER A 3 -25.93 1.52 -24.54
CA SER A 3 -26.00 1.96 -25.94
C SER A 3 -25.15 1.16 -26.95
N GLY A 4 -24.23 0.31 -26.49
CA GLY A 4 -23.24 -0.37 -27.33
C GLY A 4 -21.95 0.44 -27.58
N GLU A 5 -21.85 1.67 -27.07
CA GLU A 5 -20.61 2.47 -27.17
C GLU A 5 -19.47 1.87 -26.33
N VAL A 6 -18.25 2.00 -26.87
CA VAL A 6 -17.01 1.59 -26.21
C VAL A 6 -16.44 2.76 -25.42
N ILE A 7 -16.20 2.55 -24.13
CA ILE A 7 -15.58 3.54 -23.24
C ILE A 7 -14.19 3.08 -22.83
N SER A 8 -13.28 4.04 -22.63
CA SER A 8 -12.00 3.80 -21.97
C SER A 8 -12.16 4.02 -20.47
N VAL A 9 -11.71 3.05 -19.66
CA VAL A 9 -11.72 3.14 -18.20
C VAL A 9 -10.29 3.23 -17.70
N ILE A 10 -9.99 4.29 -16.95
CA ILE A 10 -8.69 4.50 -16.32
C ILE A 10 -8.88 4.30 -14.82
N ASP A 11 -8.23 3.28 -14.26
CA ASP A 11 -8.21 3.06 -12.82
C ASP A 11 -7.16 3.96 -12.18
N LEU A 12 -7.57 4.75 -11.19
CA LEU A 12 -6.71 5.65 -10.45
C LEU A 12 -6.26 5.01 -9.14
N PRO A 13 -5.04 5.30 -8.64
CA PRO A 13 -4.64 4.86 -7.31
C PRO A 13 -5.63 5.34 -6.25
N GLY A 14 -5.94 4.49 -5.28
CA GLY A 14 -6.83 4.86 -4.18
C GLY A 14 -6.26 6.03 -3.36
N CYS A 15 -7.04 7.10 -3.24
CA CYS A 15 -6.66 8.33 -2.53
C CYS A 15 -7.63 8.61 -1.38
N TYR A 16 -7.16 9.24 -0.30
CA TYR A 16 -8.05 9.77 0.74
C TYR A 16 -8.33 11.26 0.57
N SER A 17 -7.49 11.96 -0.17
CA SER A 17 -7.57 13.39 -0.47
C SER A 17 -6.85 13.65 -1.79
N LEU A 18 -7.28 14.65 -2.54
CA LEU A 18 -6.56 15.16 -3.70
C LEU A 18 -5.31 15.97 -3.33
N VAL A 19 -5.21 16.45 -2.09
CA VAL A 19 -3.97 17.05 -1.56
C VAL A 19 -2.95 15.93 -1.32
N ALA A 20 -2.16 15.65 -2.35
CA ALA A 20 -1.28 14.49 -2.41
C ALA A 20 -0.18 14.52 -1.34
N ARG A 21 -0.02 13.40 -0.65
CA ARG A 21 1.10 13.14 0.28
C ARG A 21 1.98 11.99 -0.20
N SER A 22 1.54 11.29 -1.23
CA SER A 22 2.23 10.18 -1.86
C SER A 22 2.32 10.38 -3.37
N PRO A 23 3.28 9.73 -4.06
CA PRO A 23 3.38 9.79 -5.52
C PRO A 23 2.14 9.25 -6.21
N GLU A 24 1.50 8.26 -5.60
CA GLU A 24 0.30 7.60 -6.10
C GLU A 24 -0.90 8.56 -6.07
N GLU A 25 -1.07 9.32 -4.99
CA GLU A 25 -2.08 10.37 -4.89
C GLU A 25 -1.83 11.52 -5.87
N GLN A 26 -0.57 11.85 -6.14
CA GLN A 26 -0.23 12.88 -7.13
C GLN A 26 -0.66 12.46 -8.55
N ILE A 27 -0.53 11.18 -8.91
CA ILE A 27 -0.98 10.69 -10.22
C ILE A 27 -2.48 10.94 -10.42
N ALA A 28 -3.30 10.71 -9.39
CA ALA A 28 -4.73 10.97 -9.45
C ALA A 28 -5.01 12.46 -9.66
N HIS A 29 -4.32 13.34 -8.93
CA HIS A 29 -4.39 14.78 -9.12
C HIS A 29 -4.00 15.20 -10.55
N ASP A 30 -2.82 14.80 -11.00
CA ASP A 30 -2.25 15.22 -12.29
C ASP A 30 -3.12 14.74 -13.47
N LEU A 31 -3.75 13.57 -13.38
CA LEU A 31 -4.70 13.13 -14.41
C LEU A 31 -5.92 14.06 -14.47
N LEU A 32 -6.52 14.34 -13.32
CA LEU A 32 -7.76 15.12 -13.23
C LEU A 32 -7.57 16.57 -13.68
N PHE A 33 -6.39 17.15 -13.44
CA PHE A 33 -6.03 18.49 -13.91
C PHE A 33 -5.37 18.50 -15.30
N GLY A 34 -5.31 17.36 -16.01
CA GLY A 34 -4.81 17.30 -17.39
C GLY A 34 -3.32 17.57 -17.52
N ARG A 35 -2.54 17.21 -16.50
CA ARG A 35 -1.08 17.39 -16.44
C ARG A 35 -0.29 16.20 -16.99
N ILE A 36 -0.95 15.08 -17.26
CA ILE A 36 -0.32 13.89 -17.85
C ILE A 36 -0.40 14.00 -19.38
N PRO A 37 0.70 14.26 -20.11
CA PRO A 37 0.64 14.58 -21.55
C PRO A 37 0.06 13.47 -22.43
N SER A 38 0.15 12.21 -21.98
CA SER A 38 -0.33 11.04 -22.71
C SER A 38 -1.80 10.71 -22.46
N LEU A 39 -2.47 11.40 -21.53
CA LEU A 39 -3.83 11.10 -21.11
C LEU A 39 -4.72 12.35 -21.22
N GLN A 40 -5.96 12.14 -21.66
CA GLN A 40 -6.96 13.20 -21.68
C GLN A 40 -7.63 13.31 -20.31
N ILE A 41 -8.13 14.51 -20.02
CA ILE A 41 -8.99 14.74 -18.84
C ILE A 41 -10.23 13.85 -18.97
N PRO A 42 -10.61 13.08 -17.92
CA PRO A 42 -11.81 12.25 -17.96
C PRO A 42 -13.07 13.07 -18.21
N SER A 43 -13.96 12.57 -19.08
CA SER A 43 -15.27 13.17 -19.32
C SER A 43 -16.25 12.95 -18.17
N VAL A 44 -16.08 11.86 -17.43
CA VAL A 44 -16.86 11.51 -16.23
C VAL A 44 -15.93 10.85 -15.23
N VAL A 45 -16.08 11.19 -13.95
CA VAL A 45 -15.40 10.53 -12.83
C VAL A 45 -16.40 9.65 -12.10
N VAL A 46 -16.03 8.40 -11.85
CA VAL A 46 -16.78 7.49 -10.98
C VAL A 46 -16.07 7.42 -9.64
N CYS A 47 -16.64 8.04 -8.61
CA CYS A 47 -16.08 7.99 -7.26
C CYS A 47 -16.71 6.83 -6.49
N VAL A 48 -15.91 5.81 -6.20
CA VAL A 48 -16.35 4.66 -5.40
C VAL A 48 -16.15 5.00 -3.92
N ILE A 49 -17.26 5.08 -3.17
CA ILE A 49 -17.25 5.39 -1.74
C ILE A 49 -17.78 4.21 -0.92
N ASP A 50 -17.20 3.96 0.26
CA ASP A 50 -17.68 2.94 1.19
C ASP A 50 -18.83 3.47 2.05
N ALA A 51 -20.03 2.89 1.88
CA ALA A 51 -21.23 3.26 2.63
C ALA A 51 -21.09 3.05 4.14
N SER A 52 -20.23 2.13 4.57
CA SER A 52 -19.99 1.82 5.97
C SER A 52 -19.05 2.83 6.66
N ASN A 53 -18.46 3.73 5.88
CA ASN A 53 -17.62 4.82 6.38
C ASN A 53 -17.81 6.08 5.53
N LEU A 54 -19.06 6.54 5.48
CA LEU A 54 -19.50 7.57 4.56
C LEU A 54 -18.79 8.91 4.79
N GLU A 55 -18.68 9.36 6.05
CA GLU A 55 -18.10 10.68 6.39
C GLU A 55 -16.69 10.87 5.83
N ARG A 56 -15.81 9.88 6.02
CA ARG A 56 -14.44 9.97 5.53
C ARG A 56 -14.37 9.89 4.01
N ASN A 57 -15.19 9.05 3.37
CA ASN A 57 -15.18 8.92 1.91
C ASN A 57 -15.77 10.15 1.21
N LEU A 58 -16.74 10.81 1.85
CA LEU A 58 -17.29 12.08 1.37
C LEU A 58 -16.26 13.21 1.34
N TYR A 59 -15.17 13.12 2.13
CA TYR A 59 -14.07 14.07 2.04
C TYR A 59 -13.46 14.11 0.64
N LEU A 60 -13.12 12.97 0.05
CA LEU A 60 -12.65 12.90 -1.33
C LEU A 60 -13.75 13.28 -2.34
N ALA A 61 -14.97 12.77 -2.14
CA ALA A 61 -16.07 13.03 -3.07
C ALA A 61 -16.37 14.53 -3.20
N THR A 62 -16.34 15.29 -2.09
CA THR A 62 -16.55 16.74 -2.12
C THR A 62 -15.41 17.49 -2.79
N GLN A 63 -14.16 17.03 -2.67
CA GLN A 63 -13.05 17.60 -3.43
C GLN A 63 -13.16 17.34 -4.94
N LEU A 64 -13.68 16.17 -5.33
CA LEU A 64 -13.96 15.86 -6.74
C LEU A 64 -15.13 16.71 -7.28
N LEU A 65 -16.16 16.95 -6.47
CA LEU A 65 -17.24 17.88 -6.83
C LEU A 65 -16.73 19.31 -7.03
N ASP A 66 -15.78 19.76 -6.21
CA ASP A 66 -15.18 21.09 -6.34
C ASP A 66 -14.44 21.28 -7.68
N GLN A 67 -14.01 20.20 -8.36
CA GLN A 67 -13.32 20.29 -9.66
C GLN A 67 -14.23 20.59 -10.85
N GLY A 68 -15.55 20.45 -10.70
CA GLY A 68 -16.51 20.69 -11.79
C GLY A 68 -16.50 19.64 -12.92
N ILE A 69 -15.80 18.51 -12.75
CA ILE A 69 -15.88 17.37 -13.68
C ILE A 69 -17.16 16.59 -13.36
N PRO A 70 -17.93 16.12 -14.36
CA PRO A 70 -19.12 15.30 -14.11
C PRO A 70 -18.82 14.09 -13.21
N LEU A 71 -19.44 14.05 -12.04
CA LEU A 71 -19.23 13.02 -11.02
C LEU A 71 -20.42 12.07 -10.95
N VAL A 72 -20.14 10.77 -10.86
CA VAL A 72 -21.08 9.73 -10.46
C VAL A 72 -20.51 9.02 -9.24
N ILE A 73 -21.30 8.91 -8.17
CA ILE A 73 -20.88 8.26 -6.94
C ILE A 73 -21.39 6.82 -6.95
N ALA A 74 -20.48 5.85 -6.87
CA ALA A 74 -20.81 4.45 -6.61
C ALA A 74 -20.71 4.19 -5.10
N LEU A 75 -21.85 4.20 -4.42
CA LEU A 75 -21.98 3.94 -2.99
C LEU A 75 -21.89 2.43 -2.74
N ASN A 76 -20.67 1.93 -2.51
CA ASN A 76 -20.34 0.52 -2.41
C ASN A 76 -20.43 0.01 -0.96
N MET A 77 -20.40 -1.32 -0.79
CA MET A 77 -20.51 -1.99 0.51
C MET A 77 -21.83 -1.72 1.26
N MET A 78 -22.93 -1.55 0.52
CA MET A 78 -24.27 -1.35 1.09
C MET A 78 -24.71 -2.52 1.99
N ASP A 79 -24.25 -3.74 1.71
CA ASP A 79 -24.51 -4.90 2.55
C ASP A 79 -23.80 -4.79 3.91
N LEU A 80 -22.54 -4.36 3.91
CA LEU A 80 -21.77 -4.16 5.14
C LEU A 80 -22.28 -2.96 5.97
N ALA A 81 -22.74 -1.91 5.30
CA ALA A 81 -23.42 -0.79 5.95
C ALA A 81 -24.70 -1.26 6.67
N ALA A 82 -25.52 -2.07 6.00
CA ALA A 82 -26.72 -2.66 6.59
C ALA A 82 -26.40 -3.61 7.76
N GLU A 83 -25.35 -4.43 7.67
CA GLU A 83 -24.87 -5.27 8.78
C GLU A 83 -24.43 -4.46 10.00
N LYS A 84 -23.85 -3.28 9.79
CA LYS A 84 -23.50 -2.32 10.85
C LYS A 84 -24.70 -1.49 11.32
N GLY A 85 -25.92 -1.75 10.85
CA GLY A 85 -27.09 -0.93 11.19
C GLY A 85 -27.02 0.50 10.64
N THR A 86 -26.11 0.81 9.72
CA THR A 86 -26.07 2.08 9.01
C THR A 86 -27.09 2.06 7.88
N GLN A 87 -28.13 2.91 8.00
CA GLN A 87 -29.07 3.16 6.91
C GLN A 87 -28.65 4.44 6.19
N VAL A 88 -28.34 4.28 4.91
CA VAL A 88 -27.98 5.38 4.01
C VAL A 88 -29.07 5.51 2.97
N ASP A 89 -29.59 6.73 2.80
CA ASP A 89 -30.53 7.09 1.73
C ASP A 89 -29.73 7.59 0.50
N PRO A 90 -29.59 6.78 -0.57
CA PRO A 90 -28.84 7.18 -1.77
C PRO A 90 -29.50 8.35 -2.49
N ASP A 91 -30.84 8.42 -2.50
CA ASP A 91 -31.57 9.48 -3.19
C ASP A 91 -31.44 10.81 -2.45
N GLY A 92 -31.47 10.75 -1.11
CA GLY A 92 -31.16 11.89 -0.24
C GLY A 92 -29.75 12.43 -0.48
N LEU A 93 -28.74 11.56 -0.50
CA LEU A 93 -27.36 11.95 -0.82
C LEU A 93 -27.24 12.53 -2.23
N ALA A 94 -27.89 11.92 -3.23
CA ALA A 94 -27.86 12.41 -4.61
C ALA A 94 -28.42 13.83 -4.72
N LYS A 95 -29.51 14.11 -4.00
CA LYS A 95 -30.14 15.44 -3.98
C LYS A 95 -29.25 16.49 -3.31
N THR A 96 -28.64 16.16 -2.17
CA THR A 96 -27.79 17.10 -1.42
C THR A 96 -26.45 17.35 -2.11
N LEU A 97 -25.82 16.31 -2.65
CA LEU A 97 -24.54 16.42 -3.36
C LEU A 97 -24.69 16.94 -4.79
N GLY A 98 -25.90 16.92 -5.36
CA GLY A 98 -26.16 17.37 -6.73
C GLY A 98 -25.57 16.46 -7.81
N CYS A 99 -25.30 15.19 -7.49
CA CYS A 99 -24.78 14.21 -8.43
C CYS A 99 -25.44 12.83 -8.24
N PRO A 100 -25.47 11.96 -9.27
CA PRO A 100 -26.05 10.63 -9.13
C PRO A 100 -25.27 9.78 -8.10
N VAL A 101 -25.99 9.21 -7.14
CA VAL A 101 -25.45 8.28 -6.13
C VAL A 101 -26.11 6.92 -6.33
N ILE A 102 -25.33 5.94 -6.77
CA ILE A 102 -25.82 4.61 -7.12
C ILE A 102 -25.37 3.60 -6.04
N PRO A 103 -26.30 2.94 -5.32
CA PRO A 103 -25.96 1.90 -4.36
C PRO A 103 -25.43 0.65 -5.08
N THR A 104 -24.29 0.12 -4.64
CA THR A 104 -23.63 -1.02 -5.27
C THR A 104 -23.11 -2.04 -4.24
N VAL A 105 -23.00 -3.30 -4.69
CA VAL A 105 -22.24 -4.36 -4.00
C VAL A 105 -21.30 -5.00 -5.02
N GLY A 106 -20.08 -4.45 -5.14
CA GLY A 106 -19.15 -4.79 -6.22
C GLY A 106 -18.86 -6.30 -6.35
N ARG A 107 -18.77 -7.03 -5.23
CA ARG A 107 -18.52 -8.48 -5.24
C ARG A 107 -19.67 -9.31 -5.82
N LYS A 108 -20.90 -8.83 -5.68
CA LYS A 108 -22.12 -9.51 -6.14
C LYS A 108 -22.59 -8.99 -7.51
N GLY A 109 -21.92 -7.98 -8.06
CA GLY A 109 -22.32 -7.30 -9.30
C GLY A 109 -23.63 -6.51 -9.19
N VAL A 110 -24.14 -6.29 -7.97
CA VAL A 110 -25.40 -5.57 -7.73
C VAL A 110 -25.17 -4.07 -7.90
N GLY A 111 -26.07 -3.40 -8.62
CA GLY A 111 -26.00 -1.95 -8.86
C GLY A 111 -25.16 -1.53 -10.07
N VAL A 112 -24.43 -2.47 -10.70
CA VAL A 112 -23.57 -2.18 -11.86
C VAL A 112 -24.36 -1.74 -13.09
N PRO A 113 -25.49 -2.37 -13.46
CA PRO A 113 -26.30 -1.89 -14.59
C PRO A 113 -26.75 -0.43 -14.41
N GLN A 114 -27.28 -0.10 -13.22
CA GLN A 114 -27.73 1.26 -12.87
C GLN A 114 -26.58 2.26 -12.89
N LEU A 115 -25.38 1.85 -12.47
CA LEU A 115 -24.18 2.67 -12.54
C LEU A 115 -23.79 2.98 -13.99
N LEU A 116 -23.88 1.99 -14.87
CA LEU A 116 -23.60 2.18 -16.30
C LEU A 116 -24.62 3.10 -16.97
N ASP A 117 -25.90 3.00 -16.61
CA ASP A 117 -26.96 3.90 -17.09
C ASP A 117 -26.69 5.36 -16.65
N ALA A 118 -26.26 5.57 -15.41
CA ALA A 118 -25.91 6.89 -14.88
C ALA A 118 -24.68 7.51 -15.58
N ILE A 119 -23.66 6.69 -15.86
CA ILE A 119 -22.48 7.12 -16.62
C ILE A 119 -22.89 7.52 -18.04
N GLN A 120 -23.70 6.72 -18.71
CA GLN A 120 -24.17 7.01 -20.06
C GLN A 120 -24.95 8.33 -20.10
N THR A 121 -25.88 8.54 -19.16
CA THR A 121 -26.67 9.77 -19.05
C THR A 121 -25.78 11.02 -18.92
N LYS A 122 -24.69 10.92 -18.14
CA LYS A 122 -23.73 12.01 -17.97
C LYS A 122 -22.83 12.23 -19.19
N LEU A 123 -22.53 11.20 -19.97
CA LEU A 123 -21.80 11.32 -21.22
C LEU A 123 -22.66 11.94 -22.35
N GLU A 124 -23.94 11.56 -22.43
CA GLU A 124 -24.88 12.03 -23.46
C GLU A 124 -25.38 13.46 -23.21
N GLY A 125 -25.45 13.89 -21.95
CA GLY A 125 -25.81 15.25 -21.56
C GLY A 125 -24.71 16.26 -21.87
N ASN A 126 -24.48 16.57 -23.16
CA ASN A 126 -23.60 17.62 -23.72
C ASN A 126 -22.90 18.51 -22.68
N GLY A 127 -21.80 18.02 -22.08
CA GLY A 127 -20.80 18.79 -21.34
C GLY A 127 -21.29 19.76 -20.26
N SER A 128 -22.58 19.74 -19.93
CA SER A 128 -23.13 20.60 -18.91
C SER A 128 -22.86 19.85 -17.63
N ALA A 129 -21.75 20.16 -16.99
CA ALA A 129 -21.68 20.05 -15.54
C ALA A 129 -23.06 20.48 -15.04
N ASP A 130 -23.75 19.63 -14.26
CA ASP A 130 -24.84 20.16 -13.46
C ASP A 130 -24.18 21.30 -12.69
N GLY A 131 -24.43 22.54 -13.11
CA GLY A 131 -23.58 23.71 -12.86
C GLY A 131 -23.68 24.21 -11.42
N ARG A 132 -23.87 23.29 -10.49
CA ARG A 132 -23.80 23.50 -9.07
C ARG A 132 -22.42 23.04 -8.65
N MET A 133 -21.52 24.02 -8.63
CA MET A 133 -20.32 23.97 -7.82
C MET A 133 -20.68 23.39 -6.44
N SER A 134 -19.83 22.54 -5.88
CA SER A 134 -20.07 22.06 -4.52
C SER A 134 -20.19 23.29 -3.61
N PRO A 135 -21.22 23.36 -2.75
CA PRO A 135 -21.43 24.48 -1.84
C PRO A 135 -20.22 24.80 -0.97
N PHE A 136 -19.27 23.87 -0.83
CA PHE A 136 -18.06 24.06 -0.05
C PHE A 136 -17.12 25.10 -0.66
N ILE A 137 -16.76 25.00 -1.94
CA ILE A 137 -15.81 25.94 -2.55
C ILE A 137 -16.43 27.33 -2.78
N GLU A 138 -17.77 27.43 -2.77
CA GLU A 138 -18.48 28.71 -2.68
C GLU A 138 -18.30 29.36 -1.30
N ASN A 139 -18.33 28.55 -0.25
CA ASN A 139 -18.35 28.99 1.15
C ASN A 139 -17.09 28.55 1.87
N LEU A 140 -15.94 28.96 1.33
CA LEU A 140 -14.64 28.75 1.98
C LEU A 140 -14.54 29.55 3.29
N PRO A 141 -13.76 29.06 4.28
CA PRO A 141 -13.43 29.84 5.46
C PRO A 141 -12.79 31.19 5.11
N ASP A 142 -13.02 32.23 5.92
CA ASP A 142 -12.49 33.58 5.72
C ASP A 142 -10.97 33.59 5.45
N LEU A 143 -10.22 32.72 6.13
CA LEU A 143 -8.77 32.54 5.95
C LEU A 143 -8.37 32.15 4.52
N LEU A 144 -9.24 31.44 3.80
CA LEU A 144 -8.98 30.87 2.48
C LEU A 144 -9.74 31.58 1.36
N GLN A 145 -10.87 32.23 1.67
CA GLN A 145 -11.76 32.80 0.66
C GLN A 145 -11.07 33.85 -0.23
N GLU A 146 -10.39 34.83 0.37
CA GLU A 146 -9.66 35.89 -0.34
C GLU A 146 -8.40 35.35 -1.05
N PRO A 147 -7.49 34.59 -0.39
CA PRO A 147 -6.32 34.02 -1.06
C PRO A 147 -6.64 33.12 -2.27
N VAL A 148 -7.64 32.25 -2.13
CA VAL A 148 -8.08 31.36 -3.21
C VAL A 148 -8.67 32.18 -4.36
N GLY A 149 -9.49 33.19 -4.06
CA GLY A 149 -10.04 34.09 -5.07
C GLY A 149 -8.98 34.95 -5.78
N HIS A 150 -7.93 35.35 -5.06
CA HIS A 150 -6.80 36.06 -5.64
C HIS A 150 -6.00 35.18 -6.61
N LEU A 151 -5.61 33.98 -6.18
CA LEU A 151 -4.84 33.05 -7.00
C LEU A 151 -5.66 32.53 -8.19
N ALA A 152 -6.94 32.19 -8.00
CA ALA A 152 -7.81 31.70 -9.07
C ALA A 152 -7.93 32.69 -10.24
N ARG A 153 -8.11 33.99 -9.95
CA ARG A 153 -8.16 35.06 -10.98
C ARG A 153 -6.87 35.16 -11.80
N ARG A 154 -5.71 34.81 -11.22
CA ARG A 154 -4.42 34.80 -11.91
C ARG A 154 -4.19 33.51 -12.71
N LEU A 155 -4.87 32.42 -12.34
CA LEU A 155 -4.84 31.14 -13.04
C LEU A 155 -5.83 31.06 -14.21
N GLU A 156 -6.89 31.87 -14.21
CA GLU A 156 -7.94 31.96 -15.26
C GLU A 156 -7.43 32.27 -16.69
N GLY A 157 -6.12 32.46 -16.90
CA GLY A 157 -5.49 32.72 -18.20
C GLY A 157 -4.84 31.53 -18.90
N SER A 158 -4.81 30.33 -18.31
CA SER A 158 -4.20 29.14 -18.94
C SER A 158 -5.25 28.21 -19.56
N VAL A 159 -4.88 27.55 -20.66
CA VAL A 159 -5.77 26.67 -21.48
C VAL A 159 -6.39 25.51 -20.67
N GLN A 160 -5.88 25.23 -19.47
CA GLN A 160 -6.32 24.12 -18.62
C GLN A 160 -7.51 24.47 -17.70
N PHE A 161 -7.81 25.76 -17.49
CA PHE A 161 -8.85 26.22 -16.55
C PHE A 161 -10.00 26.97 -17.25
N GLU A 162 -10.69 26.28 -18.17
CA GLU A 162 -11.81 26.85 -18.95
C GLU A 162 -13.00 27.34 -18.11
N THR A 163 -13.13 26.87 -16.87
CA THR A 163 -14.21 27.21 -15.94
C THR A 163 -13.68 27.81 -14.64
N LYS A 164 -14.40 28.79 -14.08
CA LYS A 164 -14.12 29.41 -12.77
C LYS A 164 -13.99 28.40 -11.62
N ASP A 165 -14.70 27.29 -11.71
CA ASP A 165 -14.72 26.26 -10.66
C ASP A 165 -13.37 25.54 -10.61
N ARG A 166 -12.84 25.14 -11.78
CA ARG A 166 -11.52 24.53 -11.91
C ARG A 166 -10.39 25.44 -11.45
N SER A 167 -10.41 26.73 -11.79
CA SER A 167 -9.35 27.66 -11.35
C SER A 167 -9.35 27.84 -9.83
N ARG A 168 -10.54 27.89 -9.20
CA ARG A 168 -10.68 27.94 -7.74
C ARG A 168 -10.24 26.65 -7.06
N SER A 169 -10.62 25.50 -7.60
CA SER A 169 -10.21 24.20 -7.05
C SER A 169 -8.70 24.02 -7.12
N GLU A 170 -8.08 24.41 -8.23
CA GLU A 170 -6.62 24.40 -8.37
C GLU A 170 -5.97 25.37 -7.40
N ALA A 171 -6.48 26.61 -7.29
CA ALA A 171 -5.94 27.61 -6.37
C ALA A 171 -5.99 27.13 -4.91
N LEU A 172 -7.12 26.54 -4.49
CA LEU A 172 -7.26 25.93 -3.17
C LEU A 172 -6.24 24.80 -2.98
N TRP A 173 -6.12 23.90 -3.96
CA TRP A 173 -5.15 22.81 -3.89
C TRP A 173 -3.70 23.30 -3.80
N ALA A 174 -3.31 24.26 -4.63
CA ALA A 174 -1.96 24.81 -4.67
C ALA A 174 -1.58 25.48 -3.34
N LEU A 175 -2.50 26.24 -2.73
CA LEU A 175 -2.28 26.86 -1.42
C LEU A 175 -2.19 25.83 -0.28
N LEU A 176 -2.93 24.73 -0.37
CA LEU A 176 -2.86 23.64 0.60
C LEU A 176 -1.64 22.74 0.38
N SER A 177 -1.07 22.74 -0.81
CA SER A 177 0.11 21.96 -1.16
C SER A 177 1.36 22.52 -0.48
N ASN A 178 2.18 21.66 0.11
CA ASN A 178 3.39 22.10 0.79
C ASN A 178 4.51 22.31 -0.23
N LEU A 179 4.48 23.46 -0.92
CA LEU A 179 5.44 23.82 -1.98
C LEU A 179 6.91 23.76 -1.56
N HIS A 180 7.18 23.92 -0.26
CA HIS A 180 8.53 23.88 0.33
C HIS A 180 8.86 22.53 1.01
N GLY A 181 7.98 21.54 0.91
CA GLY A 181 8.11 20.23 1.55
C GLY A 181 8.56 19.11 0.62
N ASP A 182 8.53 17.88 1.12
CA ASP A 182 8.78 16.67 0.32
C ASP A 182 7.53 16.16 -0.44
N ASP A 183 6.45 16.94 -0.44
CA ASP A 183 5.21 16.58 -1.14
C ASP A 183 5.55 16.49 -2.65
N PRO A 184 5.16 15.41 -3.35
CA PRO A 184 5.53 15.18 -4.74
C PRO A 184 4.69 16.08 -5.66
N ILE A 185 4.85 17.40 -5.56
CA ILE A 185 4.01 18.37 -6.26
C ILE A 185 4.54 18.59 -7.68
N HIS A 186 3.70 18.33 -8.68
CA HIS A 186 4.00 18.63 -10.08
C HIS A 186 3.21 19.89 -10.50
N LEU A 187 3.78 21.05 -10.20
CA LEU A 187 3.27 22.36 -10.64
C LEU A 187 4.22 22.98 -11.68
N PRO A 188 3.69 23.63 -12.72
CA PRO A 188 4.48 24.48 -13.61
C PRO A 188 5.22 25.57 -12.81
N PRO A 189 6.46 25.97 -13.20
CA PRO A 189 7.22 27.00 -12.48
C PRO A 189 6.45 28.30 -12.25
N PHE A 190 5.64 28.71 -13.23
CA PHE A 190 4.78 29.89 -13.14
C PHE A 190 3.73 29.77 -12.03
N GLU A 191 3.05 28.62 -11.90
CA GLU A 191 2.04 28.42 -10.85
C GLU A 191 2.67 28.36 -9.46
N ILE A 192 3.89 27.83 -9.35
CA ILE A 192 4.67 27.85 -8.10
C ILE A 192 4.94 29.29 -7.67
N GLU A 193 5.45 30.12 -8.59
CA GLU A 193 5.76 31.53 -8.31
C GLU A 193 4.51 32.32 -7.90
N LEU A 194 3.38 32.13 -8.61
CA LEU A 194 2.10 32.74 -8.27
C LEU A 194 1.61 32.34 -6.87
N THR A 195 1.71 31.06 -6.55
CA THR A 195 1.23 30.51 -5.28
C THR A 195 2.12 30.98 -4.14
N GLN A 196 3.45 30.98 -4.31
CA GLN A 196 4.40 31.53 -3.33
C GLN A 196 4.15 33.02 -3.08
N GLY A 197 3.98 33.82 -4.13
CA GLY A 197 3.66 35.24 -3.99
C GLY A 197 2.35 35.46 -3.22
N THR A 198 1.33 34.62 -3.45
CA THR A 198 0.06 34.70 -2.70
C THR A 198 0.23 34.30 -1.23
N ILE A 199 1.04 33.27 -0.94
CA ILE A 199 1.34 32.86 0.44
C ILE A 199 2.04 33.99 1.22
N GLU A 200 2.99 34.67 0.59
CA GLU A 200 3.73 35.79 1.18
C GLU A 200 2.85 37.02 1.39
N GLU A 201 2.07 37.39 0.37
CA GLU A 201 1.18 38.57 0.39
C GLU A 201 0.15 38.49 1.52
N PHE A 202 -0.44 37.31 1.72
CA PHE A 202 -1.46 37.08 2.74
C PHE A 202 -0.88 36.54 4.07
N ASN A 203 0.45 36.45 4.19
CA ASN A 203 1.17 35.93 5.37
C ASN A 203 0.62 34.57 5.86
N LEU A 204 0.41 33.65 4.92
CA LEU A 204 -0.27 32.39 5.16
C LEU A 204 0.70 31.31 5.66
N LYS A 205 0.25 30.49 6.60
CA LYS A 205 0.96 29.27 7.00
C LYS A 205 0.22 28.04 6.49
N THR A 206 0.88 27.21 5.68
CA THR A 206 0.31 25.99 5.10
C THR A 206 -0.33 25.07 6.14
N GLY A 207 0.27 24.94 7.32
CA GLY A 207 -0.28 24.13 8.41
C GLY A 207 -1.59 24.67 9.00
N GLU A 208 -1.78 25.99 9.02
CA GLU A 208 -3.01 26.65 9.50
C GLU A 208 -4.10 26.55 8.43
N MET A 209 -3.76 26.81 7.16
CA MET A 209 -4.66 26.65 6.01
C MET A 209 -5.22 25.23 5.91
N ARG A 210 -4.38 24.20 6.02
CA ARG A 210 -4.80 22.79 6.01
C ARG A 210 -5.80 22.48 7.12
N LYS A 211 -5.56 22.98 8.34
CA LYS A 211 -6.47 22.78 9.47
C LYS A 211 -7.82 23.46 9.24
N ALA A 212 -7.80 24.71 8.76
CA ALA A 212 -9.01 25.47 8.48
C ALA A 212 -9.86 24.81 7.40
N GLU A 213 -9.25 24.39 6.29
CA GLU A 213 -9.95 23.69 5.21
C GLU A 213 -10.56 22.38 5.70
N SER A 214 -9.76 21.55 6.38
CA SER A 214 -10.23 20.23 6.82
C SER A 214 -11.39 20.37 7.80
N HIS A 215 -11.30 21.28 8.77
CA HIS A 215 -12.36 21.51 9.74
C HIS A 215 -13.67 21.97 9.09
N ALA A 216 -13.57 22.91 8.15
CA ALA A 216 -14.73 23.41 7.42
C ALA A 216 -15.35 22.33 6.52
N ARG A 217 -14.53 21.51 5.87
CA ARG A 217 -15.01 20.43 5.00
C ARG A 217 -15.72 19.34 5.80
N TYR A 218 -15.17 18.92 6.95
CA TYR A 218 -15.86 17.99 7.85
C TYR A 218 -17.18 18.57 8.36
N SER A 219 -17.23 19.87 8.67
CA SER A 219 -18.49 20.54 9.07
C SER A 219 -19.53 20.56 7.93
N TYR A 220 -19.09 20.74 6.69
CA TYR A 220 -19.96 20.62 5.52
C TYR A 220 -20.46 19.18 5.33
N ILE A 221 -19.58 18.19 5.40
CA ILE A 221 -19.93 16.77 5.31
C ILE A 221 -20.93 16.37 6.40
N GLY A 222 -20.74 16.84 7.64
CA GLY A 222 -21.68 16.60 8.74
C GLY A 222 -23.09 17.07 8.39
N ARG A 223 -23.23 18.26 7.79
CA ARG A 223 -24.54 18.77 7.30
C ARG A 223 -25.10 17.90 6.17
N VAL A 224 -24.27 17.47 5.22
CA VAL A 224 -24.70 16.58 4.12
C VAL A 224 -25.25 15.27 4.67
N ILE A 225 -24.58 14.67 5.66
CA ILE A 225 -24.98 13.42 6.30
C ILE A 225 -26.30 13.59 7.06
N GLU A 226 -26.46 14.70 7.78
CA GLU A 226 -27.68 15.03 8.52
C GLU A 226 -28.88 15.25 7.58
N GLU A 227 -28.69 16.02 6.50
CA GLU A 227 -29.72 16.26 5.49
C GLU A 227 -30.12 15.00 4.71
N ALA A 228 -29.14 14.15 4.41
CA ALA A 228 -29.37 12.84 3.81
C ALA A 228 -29.94 11.81 4.80
N LYS A 229 -30.26 12.21 6.04
CA LYS A 229 -30.88 11.39 7.09
C LYS A 229 -30.17 10.07 7.32
N VAL A 230 -28.86 10.06 7.21
CA VAL A 230 -28.06 8.85 7.44
C VAL A 230 -28.21 8.47 8.90
N THR A 231 -28.85 7.35 9.15
CA THR A 231 -29.08 6.84 10.51
C THR A 231 -28.01 5.81 10.80
N GLN A 232 -27.10 6.14 11.72
CA GLN A 232 -26.22 5.13 12.31
C GLN A 232 -26.98 4.48 13.46
N GLY A 233 -27.47 3.26 13.26
CA GLY A 233 -27.96 2.45 14.35
C GLY A 233 -26.81 2.07 15.29
N ASP A 234 -27.11 1.87 16.58
CA ASP A 234 -26.23 1.13 17.48
C ASP A 234 -26.11 -0.30 16.94
N ALA A 235 -25.05 -0.56 16.17
CA ALA A 235 -24.78 -1.89 15.67
C ALA A 235 -24.55 -2.83 16.87
N PRO A 236 -25.18 -4.01 16.94
CA PRO A 236 -24.81 -5.00 17.94
C PRO A 236 -23.33 -5.34 17.75
N HIS A 237 -22.57 -5.45 18.85
CA HIS A 237 -21.15 -5.82 18.88
C HIS A 237 -20.81 -6.83 17.78
N THR A 238 -20.25 -6.35 16.68
CA THR A 238 -19.95 -7.20 15.54
C THR A 238 -18.89 -8.22 15.96
N LEU A 239 -18.85 -9.40 15.34
CA LEU A 239 -17.79 -10.40 15.60
C LEU A 239 -16.39 -9.75 15.57
N THR A 240 -16.22 -8.74 14.71
CA THR A 240 -15.04 -7.89 14.62
C THR A 240 -14.68 -7.20 15.93
N GLU A 241 -15.62 -6.57 16.64
CA GLU A 241 -15.34 -5.89 17.91
C GLU A 241 -14.95 -6.87 19.02
N ARG A 242 -15.58 -8.05 19.06
CA ARG A 242 -15.19 -9.11 20.01
C ARG A 242 -13.80 -9.66 19.72
N LEU A 243 -13.49 -9.86 18.44
CA LEU A 243 -12.15 -10.26 17.99
C LEU A 243 -11.12 -9.18 18.33
N ASP A 244 -11.38 -7.92 18.02
CA ASP A 244 -10.47 -6.80 18.29
C ASP A 244 -10.28 -6.58 19.79
N SER A 245 -11.30 -6.77 20.62
CA SER A 245 -11.17 -6.77 22.09
C SER A 245 -10.11 -7.75 22.60
N PHE A 246 -10.02 -8.93 21.98
CA PHE A 246 -9.05 -9.95 22.36
C PHE A 246 -7.68 -9.73 21.69
N LEU A 247 -7.69 -9.43 20.39
CA LEU A 247 -6.49 -9.27 19.56
C LEU A 247 -5.72 -7.98 19.82
N LEU A 248 -6.39 -6.91 20.26
CA LEU A 248 -5.77 -5.62 20.58
C LEU A 248 -5.55 -5.43 22.09
N HIS A 249 -5.82 -6.45 22.91
CA HIS A 249 -5.56 -6.36 24.34
C HIS A 249 -4.07 -6.09 24.62
N PRO A 250 -3.69 -5.21 25.56
CA PRO A 250 -2.30 -4.81 25.79
C PRO A 250 -1.32 -5.97 26.06
N VAL A 251 -1.82 -7.07 26.62
CA VAL A 251 -1.02 -8.27 26.95
C VAL A 251 -1.36 -9.45 26.04
N ALA A 252 -2.66 -9.69 25.78
CA ALA A 252 -3.08 -10.85 25.01
C ALA A 252 -2.81 -10.65 23.52
N GLY A 253 -2.95 -9.41 23.03
CA GLY A 253 -2.61 -9.06 21.66
C GLY A 253 -1.17 -9.42 21.31
N PRO A 254 -0.13 -8.84 21.98
CA PRO A 254 1.26 -9.16 21.65
C PRO A 254 1.58 -10.65 21.78
N LEU A 255 0.97 -11.35 22.74
CA LEU A 255 1.10 -12.80 22.87
C LEU A 255 0.50 -13.54 21.66
N ILE A 256 -0.71 -13.18 21.23
CA ILE A 256 -1.36 -13.78 20.06
C ILE A 256 -0.55 -13.47 18.80
N LEU A 257 -0.07 -12.24 18.64
CA LEU A 257 0.81 -11.86 17.55
C LEU A 257 2.06 -12.75 17.51
N PHE A 258 2.71 -12.94 18.66
CA PHE A 258 3.85 -13.83 18.78
C PHE A 258 3.49 -15.28 18.42
N LEU A 259 2.33 -15.78 18.87
CA LEU A 259 1.86 -17.14 18.57
C LEU A 259 1.51 -17.32 17.09
N VAL A 260 0.83 -16.35 16.47
CA VAL A 260 0.47 -16.37 15.05
C VAL A 260 1.74 -16.36 14.19
N PHE A 261 2.67 -15.44 14.44
CA PHE A 261 3.92 -15.41 13.70
C PHE A 261 4.80 -16.63 14.02
N GLY A 262 4.83 -17.09 15.26
CA GLY A 262 5.49 -18.33 15.65
C GLY A 262 4.94 -19.53 14.87
N PHE A 263 3.63 -19.62 14.71
CA PHE A 263 2.98 -20.66 13.89
C PHE A 263 3.34 -20.53 12.41
N VAL A 264 3.34 -19.32 11.85
CA VAL A 264 3.76 -19.08 10.46
C VAL A 264 5.21 -19.53 10.25
N PHE A 265 6.14 -19.10 11.11
CA PHE A 265 7.54 -19.49 11.01
C PHE A 265 7.73 -21.00 11.20
N GLN A 266 7.07 -21.60 12.19
CA GLN A 266 7.13 -23.04 12.42
C GLN A 266 6.62 -23.82 11.21
N SER A 267 5.52 -23.37 10.60
CA SER A 267 4.96 -24.01 9.40
C SER A 267 5.90 -23.90 8.22
N ILE A 268 6.55 -22.74 8.04
CA ILE A 268 7.57 -22.54 7.00
C ILE A 268 8.71 -23.55 7.19
N TYR A 269 9.25 -23.74 8.39
CA TYR A 269 10.35 -24.69 8.60
C TYR A 269 9.89 -26.15 8.52
N ALA A 270 8.83 -26.51 9.23
CA ALA A 270 8.37 -27.89 9.35
C ALA A 270 7.79 -28.44 8.04
N TRP A 271 7.11 -27.60 7.26
CA TRP A 271 6.45 -28.05 6.03
C TRP A 271 7.29 -27.80 4.78
N ALA A 272 8.13 -26.76 4.75
CA ALA A 272 8.99 -26.54 3.58
C ALA A 272 10.08 -27.60 3.48
N GLY A 273 10.71 -28.03 4.58
CA GLY A 273 11.81 -29.00 4.57
C GLY A 273 11.54 -30.23 3.69
N PRO A 274 10.49 -31.02 3.98
CA PRO A 274 10.15 -32.20 3.16
C PRO A 274 9.84 -31.88 1.68
N LEU A 275 9.26 -30.71 1.40
CA LEU A 275 9.00 -30.28 0.02
C LEU A 275 10.28 -29.86 -0.70
N MET A 276 11.21 -29.21 0.01
CA MET A 276 12.53 -28.83 -0.50
C MET A 276 13.35 -30.08 -0.81
N ASP A 277 13.37 -31.07 0.09
CA ASP A 277 14.05 -32.35 -0.11
C ASP A 277 13.48 -33.10 -1.32
N GLY A 278 12.15 -33.04 -1.50
CA GLY A 278 11.50 -33.63 -2.68
C GLY A 278 11.90 -32.95 -3.99
N VAL A 279 12.03 -31.62 -3.99
CA VAL A 279 12.53 -30.87 -5.15
C VAL A 279 14.02 -31.16 -5.40
N ASP A 280 14.83 -31.23 -4.35
CA ASP A 280 16.25 -31.56 -4.44
C ASP A 280 16.45 -32.95 -5.04
N ALA A 281 15.68 -33.95 -4.60
CA ALA A 281 15.69 -35.29 -5.17
C ALA A 281 15.35 -35.29 -6.67
N LEU A 282 14.36 -34.49 -7.10
CA LEU A 282 14.04 -34.34 -8.53
C LEU A 282 15.19 -33.72 -9.31
N VAL A 283 15.84 -32.70 -8.76
CA VAL A 283 17.03 -32.07 -9.37
C VAL A 283 18.16 -33.08 -9.48
N CYS A 284 18.42 -33.88 -8.44
CA CYS A 284 19.43 -34.93 -8.46
C CYS A 284 19.15 -36.01 -9.53
N ILE A 285 17.88 -36.41 -9.71
CA ILE A 285 17.49 -37.36 -10.75
C ILE A 285 17.79 -36.78 -12.14
N VAL A 286 17.46 -35.51 -12.36
CA VAL A 286 17.72 -34.83 -13.64
C VAL A 286 19.23 -34.68 -13.87
N ALA A 287 19.98 -34.29 -12.84
CA ALA A 287 21.43 -34.15 -12.89
C ALA A 287 22.12 -35.50 -13.19
N GLY A 288 21.74 -36.57 -12.48
CA GLY A 288 22.28 -37.91 -12.70
C GLY A 288 21.91 -38.49 -14.07
N GLY A 289 20.69 -38.20 -14.56
CA GLY A 289 20.28 -38.56 -15.92
C GLY A 289 21.11 -37.84 -16.99
N ALA A 290 21.35 -36.54 -16.82
CA ALA A 290 22.23 -35.78 -17.71
C ALA A 290 23.68 -36.27 -17.64
N ASP A 291 24.14 -36.63 -16.44
CA ASP A 291 25.49 -37.15 -16.21
C ASP A 291 25.74 -38.48 -16.95
N ALA A 292 24.74 -39.36 -16.96
CA ALA A 292 24.82 -40.67 -17.61
C ALA A 292 24.73 -40.61 -19.15
N ILE A 293 24.07 -39.60 -19.71
CA ILE A 293 23.86 -39.47 -21.16
C ILE A 293 25.00 -38.69 -21.83
N LEU A 294 25.56 -37.70 -21.14
CA LEU A 294 26.56 -36.81 -21.72
C LEU A 294 27.98 -37.40 -21.58
N PRO A 295 28.80 -37.38 -22.64
CA PRO A 295 30.20 -37.79 -22.57
C PRO A 295 31.01 -36.81 -21.71
N GLU A 296 32.07 -37.30 -21.05
CA GLU A 296 32.97 -36.48 -20.26
C GLU A 296 33.55 -35.35 -21.10
N SER A 297 33.10 -34.13 -20.82
CA SER A 297 33.43 -32.94 -21.58
C SER A 297 33.18 -31.69 -20.74
N MET A 298 33.82 -30.59 -21.12
CA MET A 298 33.56 -29.25 -20.55
C MET A 298 32.08 -28.87 -20.64
N PHE A 299 31.40 -29.31 -21.70
CA PHE A 299 29.97 -29.07 -21.90
C PHE A 299 29.10 -29.83 -20.89
N LYS A 300 29.49 -31.07 -20.55
CA LYS A 300 28.85 -31.86 -19.48
C LYS A 300 28.94 -31.13 -18.14
N SER A 301 30.14 -30.69 -17.74
CA SER A 301 30.31 -29.98 -16.46
C SER A 301 29.55 -28.64 -16.42
N LEU A 302 29.55 -27.87 -17.51
CA LEU A 302 28.75 -26.63 -17.56
C LEU A 302 27.25 -26.91 -17.39
N ILE A 303 26.73 -27.96 -18.01
CA ILE A 303 25.32 -28.33 -17.90
C ILE A 303 24.98 -28.84 -16.50
N VAL A 304 25.76 -29.79 -15.98
CA VAL A 304 25.45 -30.46 -14.70
C VAL A 304 25.78 -29.56 -13.52
N ASP A 305 27.01 -29.07 -13.44
CA ASP A 305 27.53 -28.31 -12.29
C ASP A 305 27.22 -26.80 -12.38
N GLY A 306 27.12 -26.25 -13.59
CA GLY A 306 26.81 -24.84 -13.80
C GLY A 306 25.32 -24.54 -13.83
N ILE A 307 24.60 -25.18 -14.76
CA ILE A 307 23.21 -24.86 -15.08
C ILE A 307 22.23 -25.65 -14.21
N ILE A 308 22.30 -26.99 -14.21
CA ILE A 308 21.35 -27.84 -13.47
C ILE A 308 21.48 -27.59 -11.98
N ALA A 309 22.70 -27.58 -11.44
CA ALA A 309 22.92 -27.23 -10.03
C ALA A 309 22.48 -25.78 -9.71
N GLY A 310 22.73 -24.81 -10.59
CA GLY A 310 22.33 -23.42 -10.38
C GLY A 310 20.82 -23.19 -10.40
N VAL A 311 20.13 -23.78 -11.38
CA VAL A 311 18.66 -23.78 -11.45
C VAL A 311 18.07 -24.57 -10.28
N GLY A 312 18.67 -25.72 -9.94
CA GLY A 312 18.28 -26.55 -8.81
C GLY A 312 18.28 -25.77 -7.50
N ASN A 313 19.39 -25.09 -7.20
CA ASN A 313 19.51 -24.22 -6.03
C ASN A 313 18.41 -23.15 -5.97
N THR A 314 17.94 -22.63 -7.10
CA THR A 314 16.84 -21.67 -7.12
C THR A 314 15.50 -22.35 -6.83
N ILE A 315 15.18 -23.45 -7.52
CA ILE A 315 13.88 -24.11 -7.45
C ILE A 315 13.67 -24.75 -6.07
N ILE A 316 14.73 -25.24 -5.41
CA ILE A 316 14.66 -25.83 -4.07
C ILE A 316 14.05 -24.85 -3.05
N PHE A 317 14.29 -23.54 -3.15
CA PHE A 317 13.68 -22.57 -2.21
C PHE A 317 12.23 -22.19 -2.53
N LEU A 318 11.70 -22.57 -3.69
CA LEU A 318 10.36 -22.16 -4.13
C LEU A 318 9.24 -22.62 -3.16
N PRO A 319 9.20 -23.87 -2.66
CA PRO A 319 8.15 -24.30 -1.72
C PRO A 319 8.10 -23.46 -0.45
N GLN A 320 9.28 -23.13 0.11
CA GLN A 320 9.38 -22.31 1.31
C GLN A 320 8.79 -20.90 1.10
N ILE A 321 9.09 -20.30 -0.05
CA ILE A 321 8.58 -18.98 -0.44
C ILE A 321 7.07 -19.02 -0.64
N LEU A 322 6.53 -20.05 -1.30
CA LEU A 322 5.09 -20.19 -1.50
C LEU A 322 4.33 -20.35 -0.18
N ILE A 323 4.84 -21.14 0.77
CA ILE A 323 4.25 -21.28 2.10
C ILE A 323 4.23 -19.95 2.84
N LEU A 324 5.33 -19.18 2.78
CA LEU A 324 5.38 -17.84 3.36
C LEU A 324 4.29 -16.93 2.77
N PHE A 325 4.20 -16.84 1.44
CA PHE A 325 3.20 -15.98 0.80
C PHE A 325 1.76 -16.46 1.01
N LEU A 326 1.53 -17.76 1.20
CA LEU A 326 0.24 -18.31 1.55
C LEU A 326 -0.23 -17.72 2.88
N PHE A 327 0.61 -17.80 3.91
CA PHE A 327 0.27 -17.25 5.22
C PHE A 327 0.22 -15.73 5.24
N LEU A 328 1.15 -15.04 4.59
CA LEU A 328 1.09 -13.57 4.48
C LEU A 328 -0.19 -13.13 3.75
N GLY A 329 -0.57 -13.80 2.66
CA GLY A 329 -1.81 -13.53 1.94
C GLY A 329 -3.05 -13.75 2.80
N ILE A 330 -3.09 -14.82 3.62
CA ILE A 330 -4.16 -15.06 4.58
C ILE A 330 -4.25 -13.94 5.63
N LEU A 331 -3.12 -13.52 6.20
CA LEU A 331 -3.07 -12.46 7.22
C LEU A 331 -3.42 -11.08 6.65
N GLU A 332 -3.09 -10.83 5.38
CA GLU A 332 -3.41 -9.60 4.65
C GLU A 332 -4.90 -9.55 4.27
N ASP A 333 -5.42 -10.56 3.58
CA ASP A 333 -6.83 -10.63 3.15
C ASP A 333 -7.80 -10.67 4.34
N SER A 334 -7.38 -11.26 5.47
CA SER A 334 -8.18 -11.27 6.71
C SER A 334 -8.22 -9.93 7.43
N GLY A 335 -7.31 -9.00 7.11
CA GLY A 335 -7.18 -7.72 7.79
C GLY A 335 -6.44 -7.79 9.14
N TYR A 336 -5.90 -8.95 9.54
CA TYR A 336 -5.13 -9.10 10.77
C TYR A 336 -3.83 -8.27 10.74
N LEU A 337 -3.20 -8.18 9.57
CA LEU A 337 -1.94 -7.45 9.37
C LEU A 337 -2.04 -5.96 9.75
N ALA A 338 -3.22 -5.36 9.56
CA ALA A 338 -3.50 -3.98 9.97
C ALA A 338 -3.52 -3.83 11.51
N ARG A 339 -4.06 -4.80 12.25
CA ARG A 339 -4.05 -4.81 13.73
C ARG A 339 -2.64 -5.02 14.25
N ALA A 340 -1.91 -5.97 13.68
CA ALA A 340 -0.51 -6.21 14.01
C ALA A 340 0.32 -4.92 13.85
N ALA A 341 0.14 -4.20 12.74
CA ALA A 341 0.78 -2.90 12.51
C ALA A 341 0.37 -1.85 13.56
N PHE A 342 -0.92 -1.74 13.89
CA PHE A 342 -1.41 -0.83 14.93
C PHE A 342 -0.79 -1.11 16.30
N MET A 343 -0.73 -2.38 16.72
CA MET A 343 -0.17 -2.76 18.01
C MET A 343 1.33 -2.45 18.13
N LEU A 344 2.03 -2.49 17.00
CA LEU A 344 3.47 -2.24 16.93
C LEU A 344 3.82 -0.81 16.55
N ASP A 345 2.83 0.03 16.26
CA ASP A 345 3.01 1.45 15.96
C ASP A 345 3.76 2.16 17.09
N ARG A 346 3.48 1.81 18.35
CA ARG A 346 4.22 2.36 19.51
C ARG A 346 5.71 2.02 19.48
N LEU A 347 6.07 0.80 19.05
CA LEU A 347 7.48 0.39 18.93
C LEU A 347 8.14 1.05 17.72
N MET A 348 7.46 1.11 16.58
CA MET A 348 8.01 1.71 15.35
C MET A 348 8.18 3.23 15.48
N SER A 349 7.18 3.91 16.06
CA SER A 349 7.21 5.35 16.32
C SER A 349 8.30 5.76 17.30
N SER A 350 8.73 4.88 18.20
CA SER A 350 9.88 5.13 19.09
C SER A 350 11.20 5.33 18.32
N VAL A 351 11.33 4.65 17.18
CA VAL A 351 12.46 4.76 16.24
C VAL A 351 12.18 5.84 15.17
N GLY A 352 10.99 6.43 15.19
CA GLY A 352 10.53 7.45 14.25
C GLY A 352 9.96 6.90 12.95
N LEU A 353 9.68 5.60 12.85
CA LEU A 353 9.07 4.98 11.67
C LEU A 353 7.54 4.93 11.78
N ASP A 354 6.88 4.81 10.63
CA ASP A 354 5.44 4.54 10.53
C ASP A 354 5.14 3.10 10.98
N GLY A 355 4.04 2.86 11.71
CA GLY A 355 3.62 1.51 12.10
C GLY A 355 3.47 0.55 10.92
N LYS A 356 3.15 1.04 9.72
CA LYS A 356 3.10 0.23 8.48
C LYS A 356 4.48 -0.29 8.05
N SER A 357 5.58 0.29 8.51
CA SER A 357 6.95 -0.22 8.24
C SER A 357 7.20 -1.59 8.87
N PHE A 358 6.47 -1.96 9.92
CA PHE A 358 6.63 -3.27 10.55
C PHE A 358 6.35 -4.42 9.58
N VAL A 359 5.29 -4.29 8.77
CA VAL A 359 4.84 -5.34 7.86
C VAL A 359 5.93 -5.72 6.84
N PRO A 360 6.54 -4.76 6.11
CA PRO A 360 7.73 -4.99 5.29
C PRO A 360 8.92 -5.57 6.04
N LEU A 361 9.24 -5.07 7.24
CA LEU A 361 10.40 -5.54 8.02
C LEU A 361 10.22 -6.98 8.49
N LEU A 362 9.02 -7.33 8.93
CA LEU A 362 8.66 -8.68 9.32
C LEU A 362 8.71 -9.64 8.14
N SER A 363 8.14 -9.25 7.01
CA SER A 363 8.26 -10.01 5.76
C SER A 363 9.72 -10.18 5.33
N SER A 364 10.59 -9.19 5.61
CA SER A 364 12.02 -9.24 5.33
C SER A 364 12.79 -10.28 6.15
N PHE A 365 12.33 -10.64 7.36
CA PHE A 365 12.88 -11.78 8.12
C PHE A 365 12.64 -13.12 7.43
N ALA A 366 11.62 -13.21 6.59
CA ALA A 366 11.41 -14.41 5.79
C ALA A 366 12.13 -14.26 4.44
N CYS A 367 11.88 -13.17 3.72
CA CYS A 367 12.59 -12.83 2.50
C CYS A 367 12.64 -11.31 2.26
N ALA A 368 13.85 -10.78 2.06
CA ALA A 368 14.06 -9.34 1.84
C ALA A 368 13.37 -8.82 0.57
N VAL A 369 13.25 -9.62 -0.50
CA VAL A 369 12.67 -9.16 -1.78
C VAL A 369 11.20 -8.74 -1.64
N PRO A 370 10.27 -9.60 -1.18
CA PRO A 370 8.89 -9.17 -0.94
C PRO A 370 8.76 -8.15 0.18
N GLY A 371 9.61 -8.23 1.21
CA GLY A 371 9.65 -7.21 2.26
C GLY A 371 9.90 -5.82 1.67
N ILE A 372 10.94 -5.66 0.85
CA ILE A 372 11.26 -4.42 0.14
C ILE A 372 10.11 -3.99 -0.78
N MET A 373 9.49 -4.92 -1.53
CA MET A 373 8.34 -4.58 -2.38
C MET A 373 7.11 -4.14 -1.59
N ALA A 374 6.88 -4.71 -0.41
CA ALA A 374 5.76 -4.37 0.47
C ALA A 374 5.89 -2.94 1.03
N THR A 375 7.09 -2.37 1.06
CA THR A 375 7.30 -0.97 1.51
C THR A 375 6.51 0.06 0.70
N ARG A 376 5.97 -0.30 -0.47
CA ARG A 376 5.06 0.55 -1.25
C ARG A 376 3.84 1.03 -0.45
N THR A 377 3.40 0.26 0.56
CA THR A 377 2.24 0.63 1.40
C THR A 377 2.55 1.75 2.41
N ILE A 378 3.82 2.16 2.53
CA ILE A 378 4.27 3.23 3.41
C ILE A 378 4.11 4.58 2.68
N PRO A 379 3.22 5.49 3.13
CA PRO A 379 2.92 6.73 2.41
C PRO A 379 4.12 7.67 2.31
N SER A 380 4.89 7.77 3.40
CA SER A 380 6.06 8.65 3.49
C SER A 380 7.22 8.07 2.70
N ARG A 381 7.69 8.79 1.68
CA ARG A 381 8.87 8.39 0.88
C ARG A 381 10.11 8.16 1.75
N LYS A 382 10.32 8.99 2.77
CA LYS A 382 11.48 8.91 3.68
C LYS A 382 11.42 7.66 4.56
N ASP A 383 10.25 7.37 5.14
CA ASP A 383 10.06 6.16 5.97
C ASP A 383 10.15 4.89 5.10
N ARG A 384 9.64 4.95 3.87
CA ARG A 384 9.80 3.88 2.88
C ARG A 384 11.27 3.61 2.59
N LEU A 385 12.06 4.65 2.33
CA LEU A 385 13.50 4.52 2.05
C LEU A 385 14.27 3.95 3.25
N VAL A 386 14.02 4.44 4.47
CA VAL A 386 14.62 3.87 5.69
C VAL A 386 14.26 2.38 5.80
N THR A 387 13.00 2.03 5.58
CA THR A 387 12.54 0.63 5.66
C THR A 387 13.24 -0.25 4.63
N ILE A 388 13.41 0.23 3.39
CA ILE A 388 14.15 -0.49 2.33
C ILE A 388 15.62 -0.69 2.69
N LEU A 389 16.28 0.34 3.25
CA LEU A 389 17.70 0.28 3.63
C LEU A 389 17.94 -0.65 4.83
N VAL A 390 16.95 -0.79 5.72
CA VAL A 390 17.04 -1.60 6.93
C VAL A 390 16.60 -3.05 6.69
N ALA A 391 15.75 -3.31 5.70
CA ALA A 391 15.29 -4.66 5.36
C ALA A 391 16.42 -5.70 5.17
N PRO A 392 17.57 -5.40 4.53
CA PRO A 392 18.69 -6.34 4.41
C PRO A 392 19.38 -6.69 5.74
N LEU A 393 19.20 -5.90 6.80
CA LEU A 393 19.74 -6.21 8.13
C LEU A 393 18.90 -7.27 8.84
N MET A 394 17.70 -7.56 8.35
CA MET A 394 16.88 -8.68 8.82
C MET A 394 17.48 -9.99 8.32
N THR A 395 17.69 -10.92 9.24
CA THR A 395 18.25 -12.23 8.93
C THR A 395 17.16 -13.14 8.38
N CYS A 396 17.29 -13.54 7.11
CA CYS A 396 16.40 -14.52 6.48
C CYS A 396 16.90 -15.96 6.66
N SER A 397 15.99 -16.94 6.48
CA SER A 397 16.28 -18.37 6.54
C SER A 397 17.41 -18.80 5.61
N ALA A 398 17.54 -18.17 4.44
CA ALA A 398 18.63 -18.44 3.49
C ALA A 398 20.03 -18.10 4.03
N ARG A 399 20.15 -17.31 5.10
CA ARG A 399 21.43 -17.02 5.77
C ARG A 399 21.82 -18.08 6.79
N LEU A 400 20.89 -18.93 7.24
CA LEU A 400 21.16 -19.95 8.25
C LEU A 400 22.27 -20.92 7.83
N PRO A 401 22.32 -21.47 6.60
CA PRO A 401 23.41 -22.36 6.21
C PRO A 401 24.79 -21.71 6.31
N VAL A 402 24.89 -20.43 5.92
CA VAL A 402 26.14 -19.65 6.02
C VAL A 402 26.51 -19.44 7.49
N TYR A 403 25.55 -19.09 8.34
CA TYR A 403 25.80 -18.92 9.77
C TYR A 403 26.23 -20.23 10.42
N ILE A 404 25.57 -21.34 10.12
CA ILE A 404 25.92 -22.67 10.64
C ILE A 404 27.33 -23.06 10.18
N LEU A 405 27.68 -22.83 8.91
CA LEU A 405 29.01 -23.11 8.38
C LEU A 405 30.09 -22.28 9.10
N VAL A 406 29.89 -20.96 9.22
CA VAL A 406 30.85 -20.07 9.90
C VAL A 406 30.95 -20.41 11.39
N ILE A 407 29.83 -20.70 12.04
CA ILE A 407 29.81 -21.09 13.45
C ILE A 407 30.56 -22.41 13.65
N GLY A 408 30.29 -23.41 12.82
CA GLY A 408 30.94 -24.73 12.91
C GLY A 408 32.42 -24.72 12.55
N THR A 409 32.88 -23.74 11.76
CA THR A 409 34.30 -23.63 11.37
C THR A 409 35.12 -22.74 12.30
N VAL A 410 34.55 -21.64 12.81
CA VAL A 410 35.26 -20.65 13.62
C VAL A 410 35.09 -20.88 15.13
N PHE A 411 33.96 -21.44 15.56
CA PHE A 411 33.63 -21.64 16.96
C PHE A 411 33.48 -23.12 17.30
N GLU A 412 33.82 -23.50 18.53
CA GLU A 412 33.53 -24.84 19.05
C GLU A 412 32.02 -24.99 19.30
N ALA A 413 31.24 -25.23 18.24
CA ALA A 413 29.79 -25.16 18.24
C ALA A 413 29.12 -26.07 19.30
N ASP A 414 29.72 -27.22 19.59
CA ASP A 414 29.22 -28.23 20.54
C ASP A 414 29.60 -27.98 22.00
N ARG A 415 30.44 -26.98 22.28
CA ARG A 415 30.84 -26.66 23.64
C ARG A 415 29.63 -26.22 24.47
N MET A 416 29.29 -26.98 25.50
CA MET A 416 28.20 -26.62 26.42
C MET A 416 28.61 -25.45 27.31
N VAL A 417 27.70 -24.48 27.46
CA VAL A 417 27.83 -23.27 28.26
C VAL A 417 26.58 -23.15 29.12
N TRP A 418 26.74 -23.01 30.44
CA TRP A 418 25.61 -22.79 31.37
C TRP A 418 24.48 -23.85 31.28
N GLY A 419 24.84 -25.14 31.26
CA GLY A 419 23.87 -26.24 31.24
C GLY A 419 23.55 -26.70 29.81
N PRO A 420 22.26 -26.81 29.40
CA PRO A 420 21.87 -27.38 28.11
C PRO A 420 22.12 -26.46 26.89
N LEU A 421 22.68 -25.27 27.08
CA LEU A 421 22.93 -24.32 26.00
C LEU A 421 24.30 -24.61 25.37
N ASN A 422 24.37 -24.73 24.04
CA ASN A 422 25.63 -24.86 23.33
C ASN A 422 26.14 -23.47 22.87
N LEU A 423 27.47 -23.34 22.75
CA LEU A 423 28.11 -22.12 22.30
C LEU A 423 27.63 -21.73 20.90
N GLY A 424 27.47 -22.71 20.00
CA GLY A 424 26.94 -22.46 18.65
C GLY A 424 25.56 -21.82 18.65
N GLY A 425 24.65 -22.29 19.51
CA GLY A 425 23.31 -21.72 19.66
C GLY A 425 23.35 -20.28 20.21
N LEU A 426 24.25 -20.00 21.16
CA LEU A 426 24.44 -18.64 21.69
C LEU A 426 25.02 -17.68 20.64
N VAL A 427 25.98 -18.14 19.83
CA VAL A 427 26.54 -17.33 18.73
C VAL A 427 25.45 -17.05 17.71
N LEU A 428 24.68 -18.07 17.31
CA LEU A 428 23.56 -17.89 16.38
C LEU A 428 22.53 -16.90 16.92
N LEU A 429 22.12 -17.04 18.18
CA LEU A 429 21.23 -16.09 18.85
C LEU A 429 21.80 -14.67 18.83
N SER A 430 23.10 -14.51 19.10
CA SER A 430 23.75 -13.20 19.10
C SER A 430 23.76 -12.55 17.71
N LEU A 431 23.98 -13.32 16.64
CA LEU A 431 23.95 -12.83 15.26
C LEU A 431 22.55 -12.34 14.86
N TYR A 432 21.52 -13.09 15.25
CA TYR A 432 20.13 -12.66 15.05
C TYR A 432 19.82 -11.38 15.84
N LEU A 433 20.18 -11.33 17.12
CA LEU A 433 19.96 -10.14 17.96
C LEU A 433 20.70 -8.92 17.41
N LEU A 434 21.94 -9.10 16.93
CA LEU A 434 22.75 -8.06 16.31
C LEU A 434 22.08 -7.51 15.04
N GLY A 435 21.49 -8.37 14.21
CA GLY A 435 20.73 -7.95 13.03
C GLY A 435 19.52 -7.06 13.40
N ILE A 436 18.74 -7.48 14.40
CA ILE A 436 17.57 -6.73 14.87
C ILE A 436 17.98 -5.39 15.48
N LEU A 437 18.94 -5.40 16.40
CA LEU A 437 19.41 -4.17 17.06
C LEU A 437 20.11 -3.24 16.08
N GLY A 438 20.90 -3.78 15.14
CA GLY A 438 21.54 -3.03 14.07
C GLY A 438 20.52 -2.38 13.15
N ALA A 439 19.45 -3.09 12.79
CA ALA A 439 18.34 -2.55 12.02
C ALA A 439 17.67 -1.36 12.73
N ILE A 440 17.33 -1.51 14.01
CA ILE A 440 16.74 -0.44 14.83
C ILE A 440 17.70 0.75 14.94
N PHE A 441 18.99 0.49 15.17
CA PHE A 441 20.01 1.53 15.29
C PHE A 441 20.21 2.32 14.00
N VAL A 442 20.32 1.64 12.86
CA VAL A 442 20.46 2.27 11.54
C VAL A 442 19.19 3.06 11.20
N ALA A 443 18.00 2.51 11.46
CA ALA A 443 16.74 3.22 11.28
C ALA A 443 16.72 4.52 12.10
N PHE A 444 17.05 4.44 13.39
CA PHE A 444 17.12 5.59 14.29
C PHE A 444 18.12 6.65 13.79
N LEU A 445 19.32 6.22 13.40
CA LEU A 445 20.37 7.12 12.92
C LEU A 445 19.92 7.85 11.64
N LEU A 446 19.39 7.12 10.65
CA LEU A 446 18.88 7.69 9.40
C LEU A 446 17.74 8.67 9.65
N LYS A 447 16.79 8.33 10.53
CA LYS A 447 15.66 9.19 10.91
C LYS A 447 16.09 10.45 11.65
N LYS A 448 17.13 10.38 12.47
CA LYS A 448 17.65 11.53 13.23
C LYS A 448 18.48 12.47 12.35
N THR A 449 19.14 11.96 11.32
CA THR A 449 20.12 12.70 10.50
C THR A 449 19.55 13.07 9.12
N LEU A 450 19.59 12.14 8.17
CA LEU A 450 19.40 12.35 6.74
C LEU A 450 17.93 12.31 6.29
N LEU A 451 17.08 11.52 6.95
CA LEU A 451 15.72 11.18 6.50
C LEU A 451 14.66 11.58 7.53
N LYS A 452 14.73 12.82 8.03
CA LYS A 452 13.68 13.38 8.91
C LYS A 452 12.37 13.51 8.16
N SER A 453 11.33 12.81 8.63
CA SER A 453 9.94 13.02 8.20
C SER A 453 9.06 13.38 9.41
N PRO A 454 8.00 14.17 9.20
CA PRO A 454 7.03 14.47 10.25
C PRO A 454 6.42 13.17 10.78
N LYS A 455 6.09 13.15 12.08
CA LYS A 455 5.44 11.98 12.69
C LYS A 455 4.14 11.68 11.95
N PRO A 456 3.98 10.50 11.35
CA PRO A 456 2.70 10.14 10.76
C PRO A 456 1.68 10.06 11.90
N VAL A 457 0.61 10.87 11.84
CA VAL A 457 -0.57 10.63 12.66
C VAL A 457 -1.27 9.47 11.98
N LEU A 458 -1.03 8.25 12.49
CA LEU A 458 -1.66 7.05 11.97
C LEU A 458 -3.17 7.11 12.29
N LEU A 459 -3.94 7.75 11.42
CA LEU A 459 -5.39 7.55 11.34
C LEU A 459 -5.63 6.21 10.64
N LEU A 460 -5.35 5.12 11.36
CA LEU A 460 -5.62 3.77 10.90
C LEU A 460 -7.09 3.46 11.18
N GLU A 461 -7.93 3.58 10.16
CA GLU A 461 -9.17 2.84 10.18
C GLU A 461 -8.85 1.37 9.98
N LEU A 462 -9.08 0.58 11.02
CA LEU A 462 -8.87 -0.86 10.97
C LEU A 462 -9.92 -1.45 10.01
N PRO A 463 -9.52 -2.09 8.89
CA PRO A 463 -10.47 -2.70 7.95
C PRO A 463 -11.30 -3.75 8.67
N THR A 464 -12.53 -4.04 8.29
CA THR A 464 -13.28 -5.15 8.91
C THR A 464 -12.60 -6.51 8.67
N TYR A 465 -12.77 -7.47 9.59
CA TYR A 465 -12.31 -8.85 9.33
C TYR A 465 -13.08 -9.40 8.14
N LYS A 466 -12.36 -10.04 7.22
CA LYS A 466 -12.92 -10.66 6.03
C LYS A 466 -12.40 -12.08 5.91
N LEU A 467 -13.21 -12.99 5.36
CA LEU A 467 -12.70 -14.30 5.02
C LEU A 467 -11.80 -14.19 3.78
N PRO A 468 -10.60 -14.78 3.81
CA PRO A 468 -9.67 -14.71 2.68
C PRO A 468 -10.23 -15.46 1.48
N SER A 469 -10.01 -14.91 0.29
CA SER A 469 -10.52 -15.51 -0.94
C SER A 469 -9.49 -16.47 -1.53
N LEU A 470 -9.84 -17.75 -1.64
CA LEU A 470 -8.94 -18.80 -2.16
C LEU A 470 -8.40 -18.46 -3.56
N LYS A 471 -9.24 -17.85 -4.41
CA LYS A 471 -8.85 -17.42 -5.76
C LYS A 471 -7.76 -16.35 -5.72
N SER A 472 -7.89 -15.34 -4.86
CA SER A 472 -6.90 -14.25 -4.75
C SER A 472 -5.59 -14.76 -4.18
N ILE A 473 -5.64 -15.64 -3.17
CA ILE A 473 -4.44 -16.29 -2.62
C ILE A 473 -3.73 -17.12 -3.70
N ALA A 474 -4.47 -17.92 -4.48
CA ALA A 474 -3.86 -18.73 -5.54
C ALA A 474 -3.17 -17.88 -6.62
N LEU A 475 -3.80 -16.78 -7.04
CA LEU A 475 -3.20 -15.81 -7.96
C LEU A 475 -1.96 -15.16 -7.37
N LEU A 476 -2.01 -14.74 -6.09
CA LEU A 476 -0.86 -14.20 -5.39
C LEU A 476 0.31 -15.19 -5.36
N LEU A 477 0.05 -16.45 -5.00
CA LEU A 477 1.08 -17.50 -4.97
C LEU A 477 1.71 -17.71 -6.35
N TRP A 478 0.89 -17.76 -7.40
CA TRP A 478 1.35 -17.91 -8.77
C TRP A 478 2.25 -16.76 -9.21
N ASP A 479 1.79 -15.52 -9.02
CA ASP A 479 2.53 -14.31 -9.42
C ASP A 479 3.86 -14.20 -8.66
N ARG A 480 3.84 -14.48 -7.36
CA ARG A 480 5.05 -14.41 -6.53
C ARG A 480 6.04 -15.53 -6.85
N GLY A 481 5.56 -16.75 -7.06
CA GLY A 481 6.39 -17.87 -7.51
C GLY A 481 7.06 -17.59 -8.85
N LEU A 482 6.30 -17.10 -9.84
CA LEU A 482 6.82 -16.76 -11.16
C LEU A 482 7.82 -15.61 -11.11
N MET A 483 7.55 -14.58 -10.30
CA MET A 483 8.45 -13.45 -10.12
C MET A 483 9.79 -13.89 -9.51
N PHE A 484 9.75 -14.79 -8.52
CA PHE A 484 10.96 -15.35 -7.92
C PHE A 484 11.77 -16.13 -8.96
N LEU A 485 11.14 -17.04 -9.70
CA LEU A 485 11.81 -17.83 -10.74
C LEU A 485 12.44 -16.96 -11.84
N ARG A 486 11.72 -15.96 -12.34
CA ARG A 486 12.23 -15.10 -13.43
C ARG A 486 13.30 -14.11 -12.96
N ARG A 487 13.12 -13.46 -11.81
CA ARG A 487 14.04 -12.41 -11.36
C ARG A 487 15.22 -12.98 -10.57
N ALA A 488 14.94 -13.70 -9.48
CA ALA A 488 16.01 -14.26 -8.65
C ALA A 488 16.72 -15.41 -9.36
N GLY A 489 15.97 -16.30 -10.03
CA GLY A 489 16.54 -17.42 -10.76
C GLY A 489 17.51 -17.02 -11.86
N THR A 490 17.21 -15.98 -12.64
CA THR A 490 18.12 -15.49 -13.69
C THR A 490 19.43 -14.96 -13.11
N VAL A 491 19.37 -14.23 -11.99
CA VAL A 491 20.58 -13.68 -11.32
C VAL A 491 21.40 -14.81 -10.69
N ILE A 492 20.76 -15.75 -10.00
CA ILE A 492 21.42 -16.90 -9.38
C ILE A 492 22.11 -17.75 -10.45
N LEU A 493 21.40 -18.09 -11.53
CA LEU A 493 21.96 -18.85 -12.64
C LEU A 493 23.17 -18.14 -13.28
N ALA A 494 23.09 -16.83 -13.50
CA ALA A 494 24.21 -16.07 -14.04
C ALA A 494 25.44 -16.14 -13.12
N LEU A 495 25.23 -15.97 -11.81
CA LEU A 495 26.31 -16.05 -10.82
C LEU A 495 26.88 -17.46 -10.70
N THR A 496 26.07 -18.52 -10.76
CA THR A 496 26.58 -19.90 -10.69
C THR A 496 27.38 -20.27 -11.93
N VAL A 497 26.98 -19.80 -13.11
CA VAL A 497 27.79 -19.98 -14.33
C VAL A 497 29.11 -19.23 -14.22
N VAL A 498 29.11 -17.98 -13.75
CA VAL A 498 30.36 -17.22 -13.53
C VAL A 498 31.26 -17.92 -12.51
N LEU A 499 30.69 -18.39 -11.41
CA LEU A 499 31.42 -19.10 -10.36
C LEU A 499 31.99 -20.43 -10.87
N TRP A 500 31.23 -21.17 -11.69
CA TRP A 500 31.71 -22.35 -12.39
C TRP A 500 32.89 -22.04 -13.31
N VAL A 501 32.83 -20.94 -14.09
CA VAL A 501 33.96 -20.51 -14.94
C VAL A 501 35.20 -20.25 -14.08
N LEU A 502 35.08 -19.49 -12.99
CA LEU A 502 36.20 -19.16 -12.11
C LEU A 502 36.81 -20.39 -11.41
N LEU A 503 35.98 -21.39 -11.06
CA LEU A 503 36.46 -22.63 -10.46
C LEU A 503 37.09 -23.59 -11.48
N THR A 504 36.60 -23.59 -12.72
CA THR A 504 37.10 -24.46 -13.79
C THR A 504 38.37 -23.90 -14.44
N PHE A 505 38.50 -22.58 -14.49
CA PHE A 505 39.65 -21.86 -15.05
C PHE A 505 40.25 -20.96 -13.96
N PRO A 506 41.11 -21.51 -13.08
CA PRO A 506 41.69 -20.79 -11.95
C PRO A 506 42.63 -19.65 -12.35
#